data_AF-A0A447UNJ8-F1
#
_entry.id   AF-A0A447UNJ8-F1
#
_cell.length_a   1.000
_cell.length_b   1.000
_cell.length_c   1.000
_cell.angle_alpha   90.00
_cell.angle_beta   90.00
_cell.angle_gamma   90.00
#
_symmetry.space_group_name_H-M   'P 1'
#
loop_
_entity.id
_entity.type
_entity.pdbx_description
1 polymer ?
#
loop_
_entity_poly.entity_id
_entity_poly.type
_entity_poly.pdbx_seq_one_letter_code
_entity_poly.pdbx_strand_id
1 'polypeptide(L)'
;MEIAQIADIPALRQQASAAFAQSRFRAPWYAPDASARFYAQWIENAVRGTFDHQCLVIRAANNDIRGFVSLRELNDTDARIGLLAGRGAGAELMQAALAWAQSRGKTTLRVATQMGQHRRA
;
A
#
# COMPACT_ATOMS: atom_id res chain seq x y z
N MET A 1 9.10 -4.57 10.48
CA MET A 1 8.53 -3.62 9.50
C MET A 1 8.87 -2.21 9.94
N GLU A 2 9.06 -1.32 9.00
CA GLU A 2 9.46 0.07 9.26
C GLU A 2 8.44 1.04 8.69
N ILE A 3 8.32 2.22 9.29
CA ILE A 3 7.57 3.33 8.70
C ILE A 3 8.40 3.87 7.52
N ALA A 4 7.79 3.98 6.35
CA ALA A 4 8.40 4.55 5.17
C ALA A 4 8.82 6.00 5.42
N GLN A 5 9.99 6.39 4.93
CA GLN A 5 10.54 7.73 5.03
C GLN A 5 10.41 8.48 3.70
N ILE A 6 10.58 9.80 3.72
CA ILE A 6 10.54 10.63 2.50
C ILE A 6 11.54 10.13 1.45
N ALA A 7 12.70 9.61 1.88
CA ALA A 7 13.71 9.03 1.00
C ALA A 7 13.23 7.76 0.27
N ASP A 8 12.21 7.06 0.76
CA ASP A 8 11.63 5.87 0.13
C ASP A 8 10.65 6.21 -1.01
N ILE A 9 10.20 7.48 -1.10
CA ILE A 9 9.17 7.91 -2.08
C ILE A 9 9.53 7.53 -3.52
N PRO A 10 10.75 7.76 -4.04
CA PRO A 10 11.07 7.42 -5.43
C PRO A 10 10.88 5.91 -5.73
N ALA A 11 11.39 5.04 -4.84
CA ALA A 11 11.26 3.59 -4.99
C ALA A 11 9.79 3.13 -4.86
N LEU A 12 9.07 3.67 -3.87
CA LEU A 12 7.66 3.33 -3.66
C LEU A 12 6.77 3.76 -4.83
N ARG A 13 6.99 4.96 -5.38
CA ARG A 13 6.26 5.44 -6.58
C ARG A 13 6.45 4.50 -7.76
N GLN A 14 7.68 4.04 -7.99
CA GLN A 14 7.97 3.09 -9.06
C GLN A 14 7.25 1.75 -8.84
N GLN A 15 7.36 1.18 -7.63
CA GLN A 15 6.74 -0.10 -7.31
C GLN A 15 5.20 -0.03 -7.39
N ALA A 16 4.59 1.02 -6.86
CA ALA A 16 3.14 1.20 -6.91
C ALA A 16 2.63 1.40 -8.34
N SER A 17 3.35 2.18 -9.16
CA SER A 17 3.01 2.37 -10.58
C SER A 17 2.93 1.04 -11.33
N ALA A 18 3.91 0.16 -11.11
CA ALA A 18 3.99 -1.14 -11.76
C ALA A 18 2.96 -2.14 -11.20
N ALA A 19 2.85 -2.23 -9.87
CA ALA A 19 2.00 -3.22 -9.21
C ALA A 19 0.50 -3.03 -9.49
N PHE A 20 0.07 -1.79 -9.73
CA PHE A 20 -1.34 -1.43 -9.90
C PHE A 20 -1.66 -0.90 -11.32
N ALA A 21 -0.82 -1.17 -12.32
CA ALA A 21 -1.02 -0.70 -13.69
C ALA A 21 -2.35 -1.16 -14.32
N GLN A 22 -2.84 -2.35 -13.96
CA GLN A 22 -4.09 -2.94 -14.49
C GLN A 22 -5.33 -2.64 -13.64
N SER A 23 -5.37 -1.46 -13.01
CA SER A 23 -6.50 -1.05 -12.20
C SER A 23 -7.74 -0.67 -13.04
N ARG A 24 -8.79 -0.15 -12.38
CA ARG A 24 -9.94 0.46 -13.06
C ARG A 24 -9.59 1.72 -13.88
N PHE A 25 -8.39 2.28 -13.68
CA PHE A 25 -7.88 3.46 -14.39
C PHE A 25 -6.97 3.08 -15.57
N ARG A 26 -7.15 1.88 -16.13
CA ARG A 26 -6.37 1.36 -17.27
C ARG A 26 -6.96 1.73 -18.63
N ALA A 27 -6.15 1.62 -19.67
CA ALA A 27 -6.60 1.68 -21.07
C ALA A 27 -7.59 0.54 -21.40
N PRO A 28 -8.55 0.75 -22.33
CA PRO A 28 -8.73 1.95 -23.17
C PRO A 28 -9.54 3.08 -22.51
N TRP A 29 -9.96 2.93 -21.25
CA TRP A 29 -10.87 3.87 -20.59
C TRP A 29 -10.20 5.16 -20.13
N TYR A 30 -8.88 5.11 -19.90
CA TYR A 30 -8.04 6.24 -19.51
C TYR A 30 -6.75 6.23 -20.32
N ALA A 31 -5.99 7.33 -20.26
CA ALA A 31 -4.66 7.41 -20.84
C ALA A 31 -3.76 6.26 -20.34
N PRO A 32 -2.85 5.72 -21.17
CA PRO A 32 -2.02 4.57 -20.81
C PRO A 32 -1.22 4.71 -19.51
N ASP A 33 -0.85 5.94 -19.13
CA ASP A 33 -0.08 6.28 -17.94
C ASP A 33 -0.94 6.65 -16.72
N ALA A 34 -2.26 6.78 -16.88
CA ALA A 34 -3.16 7.30 -15.85
C ALA A 34 -3.15 6.42 -14.58
N SER A 35 -3.23 5.10 -14.75
CA SER A 35 -3.15 4.16 -13.62
C SER A 35 -1.83 4.31 -12.87
N ALA A 36 -0.71 4.28 -13.60
CA ALA A 36 0.62 4.40 -13.00
C ALA A 36 0.76 5.70 -12.19
N ARG A 37 0.40 6.85 -12.78
CA ARG A 37 0.45 8.17 -12.12
C ARG A 37 -0.42 8.22 -10.88
N PHE A 38 -1.63 7.65 -10.94
CA PHE A 38 -2.57 7.63 -9.82
C PHE A 38 -1.99 6.86 -8.62
N TYR A 39 -1.48 5.66 -8.82
CA TYR A 39 -0.95 4.84 -7.72
C TYR A 39 0.41 5.32 -7.20
N ALA A 40 1.25 5.90 -8.06
CA ALA A 40 2.45 6.62 -7.60
C ALA A 40 2.08 7.78 -6.67
N GLN A 41 1.10 8.60 -7.05
CA GLN A 41 0.69 9.71 -6.20
C GLN A 41 0.05 9.24 -4.90
N TRP A 42 -0.77 8.17 -4.94
CA TRP A 42 -1.38 7.59 -3.75
C TRP A 42 -0.31 7.17 -2.73
N ILE A 43 0.68 6.38 -3.14
CA ILE A 43 1.69 5.90 -2.20
C ILE A 43 2.55 7.03 -1.66
N GLU A 44 2.89 8.02 -2.49
CA GLU A 44 3.58 9.22 -2.01
C GLU A 44 2.78 9.96 -0.94
N ASN A 45 1.48 10.15 -1.16
CA ASN A 45 0.60 10.78 -0.17
C ASN A 45 0.55 9.97 1.14
N ALA A 46 0.61 8.63 1.07
CA ALA A 46 0.65 7.79 2.26
C ALA A 46 1.98 7.87 3.04
N VAL A 47 3.10 8.16 2.35
CA VAL A 47 4.41 8.39 3.01
C VAL A 47 4.46 9.79 3.61
N ARG A 48 3.92 10.80 2.91
CA ARG A 48 3.86 12.18 3.39
C ARG A 48 2.77 12.40 4.46
N GLY A 49 1.81 11.47 4.55
CA GLY A 49 0.62 11.60 5.38
C GLY A 49 0.94 11.93 6.83
N THR A 50 0.11 12.80 7.42
CA THR A 50 0.20 13.23 8.81
C THR A 50 -0.88 12.56 9.65
N PHE A 51 -0.57 12.18 10.89
CA PHE A 51 -1.47 11.67 11.94
C PHE A 51 -2.25 10.37 11.61
N ASP A 52 -3.12 10.34 10.61
CA ASP A 52 -4.05 9.24 10.31
C ASP A 52 -3.61 8.34 9.14
N HIS A 53 -2.63 8.77 8.34
CA HIS A 53 -2.10 8.06 7.17
C HIS A 53 -0.66 7.61 7.38
N GLN A 54 -0.35 6.36 7.03
CA GLN A 54 1.01 5.83 7.13
C GLN A 54 1.32 4.79 6.05
N CYS A 55 2.56 4.76 5.58
CA CYS A 55 3.08 3.67 4.76
C CYS A 55 4.09 2.86 5.58
N LEU A 56 3.94 1.54 5.60
CA LEU A 56 4.90 0.61 6.19
C LEU A 56 5.61 -0.17 5.09
N VAL A 57 6.90 -0.45 5.29
CA VAL A 57 7.76 -1.18 4.35
C VAL A 57 8.41 -2.39 5.01
N ILE A 58 8.63 -3.42 4.18
CA ILE A 58 9.52 -4.55 4.48
C ILE A 58 10.76 -4.38 3.61
N ARG A 59 11.93 -4.41 4.24
CA ARG A 59 13.21 -4.36 3.55
C ARG A 59 13.82 -5.74 3.37
N ALA A 60 14.56 -5.92 2.28
CA ALA A 60 15.48 -7.04 2.10
C ALA A 60 16.82 -6.75 2.79
N ALA A 61 17.72 -7.75 2.84
CA ALA A 61 19.02 -7.61 3.50
C ALA A 61 19.91 -6.50 2.89
N ASN A 62 19.68 -6.16 1.61
CA ASN A 62 20.37 -5.08 0.90
C ASN A 62 19.68 -3.71 1.05
N ASN A 63 18.72 -3.58 1.97
CA ASN A 63 17.94 -2.38 2.25
C ASN A 63 16.86 -2.02 1.19
N ASP A 64 16.72 -2.81 0.12
CA ASP A 64 15.67 -2.62 -0.89
C ASP A 64 14.28 -2.90 -0.32
N ILE A 65 13.27 -2.18 -0.82
CA ILE A 65 11.88 -2.40 -0.44
C ILE A 65 11.36 -3.67 -1.12
N ARG A 66 11.11 -4.72 -0.33
CA ARG A 66 10.54 -6.00 -0.77
C ARG A 66 9.00 -5.96 -0.85
N GLY A 67 8.38 -5.08 -0.08
CA GLY A 67 6.95 -4.86 -0.08
C GLY A 67 6.54 -3.66 0.76
N PHE A 68 5.34 -3.18 0.53
CA PHE A 68 4.76 -2.03 1.23
C PHE A 68 3.26 -2.21 1.46
N VAL A 69 2.76 -1.55 2.51
CA VAL A 69 1.33 -1.41 2.79
C VAL A 69 1.03 0.02 3.22
N SER A 70 0.01 0.64 2.63
CA SER A 70 -0.49 1.95 3.04
C SER A 70 -1.72 1.79 3.91
N LEU A 71 -1.77 2.47 5.04
CA LEU A 71 -2.81 2.37 6.06
C LEU A 71 -3.40 3.74 6.32
N ARG A 72 -4.68 3.77 6.67
CA ARG A 72 -5.31 4.96 7.22
C ARG A 72 -6.33 4.65 8.29
N GLU A 73 -6.45 5.50 9.29
CA GLU A 73 -7.59 5.49 10.19
C GLU A 73 -8.83 6.01 9.43
N LEU A 74 -10.00 5.45 9.74
CA LEU A 74 -11.27 5.89 9.15
C LEU A 74 -12.16 6.59 10.18
N ASN A 75 -12.18 6.05 11.39
CA ASN A 75 -12.94 6.53 12.55
C ASN A 75 -12.36 5.86 13.80
N ASP A 76 -13.05 5.97 14.93
CA ASP A 76 -12.58 5.46 16.22
C ASP A 76 -12.31 3.95 16.23
N THR A 77 -13.10 3.17 15.48
CA THR A 77 -13.03 1.70 15.49
C THR A 77 -12.32 1.11 14.28
N ASP A 78 -12.24 1.85 13.17
CA ASP A 78 -11.88 1.28 11.89
C ASP A 78 -10.61 1.88 11.30
N ALA A 79 -9.80 0.99 10.72
CA ALA A 79 -8.68 1.30 9.86
C ALA A 79 -8.90 0.70 8.46
N ARG A 80 -8.13 1.17 7.49
CA ARG A 80 -8.18 0.67 6.11
C ARG A 80 -6.80 0.50 5.48
N ILE A 81 -6.61 -0.64 4.82
CA ILE A 81 -5.55 -0.82 3.83
C ILE A 81 -5.95 -0.13 2.53
N GLY A 82 -5.11 0.80 2.08
CA GLY A 82 -5.21 1.43 0.76
C GLY A 82 -4.57 0.59 -0.32
N LEU A 83 -3.24 0.46 -0.26
CA LEU A 83 -2.40 -0.30 -1.17
C LEU A 83 -1.65 -1.37 -0.39
N LEU A 84 -1.51 -2.56 -0.96
CA LEU A 84 -0.66 -3.63 -0.44
C LEU A 84 0.01 -4.33 -1.63
N ALA A 85 1.33 -4.32 -1.66
CA ALA A 85 2.10 -5.01 -2.69
C ALA A 85 3.42 -5.54 -2.14
N GLY A 86 3.78 -6.74 -2.58
CA GLY A 86 5.03 -7.42 -2.21
C GLY A 86 4.96 -8.87 -2.66
N ARG A 87 5.90 -9.30 -3.51
CA ARG A 87 5.93 -10.69 -3.98
C ARG A 87 6.40 -11.58 -2.84
N GLY A 88 5.61 -12.58 -2.47
CA GLY A 88 5.91 -13.49 -1.35
C GLY A 88 5.81 -12.85 0.05
N ALA A 89 5.41 -11.58 0.17
CA ALA A 89 5.36 -10.86 1.44
C ALA A 89 3.93 -10.62 1.97
N GLY A 90 2.91 -11.21 1.34
CA GLY A 90 1.49 -10.90 1.63
C GLY A 90 1.07 -11.15 3.08
N ALA A 91 1.49 -12.28 3.66
CA ALA A 91 1.17 -12.61 5.05
C ALA A 91 1.83 -11.63 6.03
N GLU A 92 3.11 -11.31 5.82
CA GLU A 92 3.85 -10.35 6.64
C GLU A 92 3.25 -8.94 6.54
N LEU A 93 2.86 -8.53 5.33
CA LEU A 93 2.19 -7.24 5.09
C LEU A 93 0.85 -7.15 5.81
N MET A 94 0.06 -8.23 5.79
CA MET A 94 -1.21 -8.28 6.51
C MET A 94 -1.02 -8.28 8.03
N GLN A 95 -0.05 -9.04 8.55
CA GLN A 95 0.25 -9.05 9.97
C GLN A 95 0.68 -7.67 10.47
N ALA A 96 1.51 -6.96 9.71
CA ALA A 96 1.90 -5.61 10.08
C ALA A 96 0.74 -4.61 10.02
N ALA A 97 -0.16 -4.75 9.05
CA ALA A 97 -1.37 -3.94 8.97
C ALA A 97 -2.31 -4.16 10.17
N LEU A 98 -2.46 -5.41 10.62
CA LEU A 98 -3.23 -5.75 11.82
C LEU A 98 -2.58 -5.18 13.08
N ALA A 99 -1.27 -5.35 13.25
CA ALA A 99 -0.53 -4.80 14.38
C ALA A 99 -0.62 -3.27 14.44
N TRP A 100 -0.56 -2.60 13.29
CA TRP A 100 -0.73 -1.15 13.17
C TRP A 100 -2.13 -0.69 13.58
N ALA A 101 -3.17 -1.45 13.21
CA ALA A 101 -4.55 -1.15 13.59
C ALA A 101 -4.74 -1.34 15.11
N GLN A 102 -4.21 -2.45 15.65
CA GLN A 102 -4.28 -2.77 17.08
C GLN A 102 -3.57 -1.73 17.95
N SER A 103 -2.38 -1.25 17.53
CA SER A 103 -1.64 -0.23 18.29
C SER A 103 -2.35 1.13 18.37
N ARG A 104 -3.38 1.34 17.55
CA ARG A 104 -4.26 2.51 17.52
C ARG A 104 -5.65 2.24 18.09
N GLY A 105 -5.85 1.10 18.75
CA GLY A 105 -7.12 0.72 19.35
C GLY A 105 -8.22 0.41 18.34
N LYS A 106 -7.89 0.16 17.06
CA LYS A 106 -8.87 -0.17 16.03
C LYS A 106 -9.30 -1.63 16.16
N THR A 107 -10.60 -1.86 16.10
CA THR A 107 -11.20 -3.19 16.20
C THR A 107 -11.47 -3.81 14.83
N THR A 108 -11.55 -2.98 13.78
CA THR A 108 -11.82 -3.44 12.41
C THR A 108 -10.77 -2.93 11.42
N LEU A 109 -10.16 -3.86 10.67
CA LEU A 109 -9.29 -3.51 9.54
C LEU A 109 -9.98 -3.86 8.22
N ARG A 110 -10.28 -2.82 7.43
CA ARG A 110 -10.93 -2.95 6.13
C ARG A 110 -9.91 -3.05 5.01
N VAL A 111 -10.16 -3.91 4.02
CA VAL A 111 -9.41 -3.95 2.76
C VAL A 111 -10.38 -4.14 1.61
N ALA A 112 -10.14 -3.44 0.50
CA ALA A 112 -10.88 -3.64 -0.73
C ALA A 112 -9.94 -4.19 -1.79
N THR A 113 -10.29 -5.32 -2.40
CA THR A 113 -9.54 -5.92 -3.51
C THR A 113 -10.42 -5.93 -4.75
N GLN A 114 -9.83 -5.92 -5.95
CA GLN A 114 -10.63 -6.04 -7.17
C GLN A 114 -11.05 -7.50 -7.35
N MET A 115 -12.32 -7.74 -7.71
CA MET A 115 -12.76 -9.06 -8.18
C MET A 115 -11.91 -9.46 -9.39
N GLY A 116 -11.22 -10.59 -9.29
CA GLY A 116 -10.24 -11.05 -10.28
C GLY A 116 -8.77 -10.98 -9.85
N GLN A 117 -8.43 -10.36 -8.71
CA GLN A 117 -7.07 -10.45 -8.12
C GLN A 117 -6.83 -11.78 -7.38
N HIS A 118 -7.23 -12.91 -7.99
CA HIS A 118 -6.79 -14.21 -7.51
C HIS A 118 -5.41 -14.49 -8.07
N ARG A 119 -4.38 -14.46 -7.21
CA ARG A 119 -3.12 -15.14 -7.53
C ARG A 119 -3.43 -16.63 -7.57
N ARG A 120 -3.37 -17.25 -8.76
CA ARG A 120 -3.19 -18.70 -8.84
C ARG A 120 -1.89 -19.02 -8.09
N ALA A 121 -2.01 -19.93 -7.12
CA ALA A 121 -0.88 -20.47 -6.37
C ALA A 121 0.15 -21.10 -7.32
#